data_AF-A0A8H7GW39-F1
#
_entry.id   AF-A0A8H7GW39-F1
#
_cell.length_a   1.000
_cell.length_b   1.000
_cell.length_c   1.000
_cell.angle_alpha   90.00
_cell.angle_beta   90.00
_cell.angle_gamma   90.00
#
_symmetry.space_group_name_H-M   'P 1'
#
loop_
_entity.id
_entity.type
_entity.pdbx_description
1 polymer ?
#
loop_
_entity_poly.entity_id
_entity_poly.type
_entity_poly.pdbx_seq_one_letter_code
_entity_poly.pdbx_strand_id
1 'polypeptide(L)'
;MTSGSKEVDAETAPDHEIISIVDRKILTDFTLDKNLLRNWQTELSDVASDAELLGNATRHEIVLQFPPGPIYFTNQQRQAIEECFEKLDRLDSDVYFDFRLIVHEVISWASTALYTGRMQLFRCGMLDFLLTDFTKYACNLKEEPGEHEKVFCEAKVRLLSAFLELGCNAKHFKRLIFPLFAKTSQLTFTTKKLFLELLFAFLTKCPAQYLALLFNNFTARGVTIPINQDASVLKCFTVSTWFKLNELPSISQNDDLMPLTLFLLANSADRESLVFQVQLLQGKFLVNIFNWANKSRRQFPFNHTLKQGLTGNQGFTHFVLSYDNFQNLNLFIDGDYCESIPCSSISKGDIRWNKIYIGDPLELLGHEGFGANLFTKHELLIKDLSVMDLAISFEWMSLFYLLGLGFDWSQKEFSELNIIGFLEQFIEAQLHSYALSC
;
A
#
# COMPACT_ATOMS: atom_id res chain seq x y z
N MET A 1 5.49 27.42 -62.69
CA MET A 1 4.93 26.18 -62.11
C MET A 1 5.97 25.59 -61.18
N THR A 2 5.79 25.81 -59.89
CA THR A 2 6.29 24.98 -58.77
C THR A 2 5.59 25.56 -57.55
N SER A 3 4.42 25.01 -57.24
CA SER A 3 3.69 25.33 -56.02
C SER A 3 4.51 24.80 -54.84
N GLY A 4 5.07 25.71 -54.05
CA GLY A 4 5.48 25.39 -52.69
C GLY A 4 4.23 25.03 -51.91
N SER A 5 4.00 23.73 -51.73
CA SER A 5 3.11 23.21 -50.71
C SER A 5 3.69 23.64 -49.37
N LYS A 6 3.05 24.63 -48.75
CA LYS A 6 3.15 24.85 -47.31
C LYS A 6 2.86 23.51 -46.65
N GLU A 7 3.85 22.93 -45.97
CA GLU A 7 3.58 22.04 -44.85
C GLU A 7 2.74 22.86 -43.88
N VAL A 8 1.45 22.56 -43.86
CA VAL A 8 0.57 22.95 -42.78
C VAL A 8 1.00 22.05 -41.64
N ASP A 9 1.71 22.62 -40.66
CA ASP A 9 1.89 21.98 -39.35
C ASP A 9 0.50 21.54 -38.90
N ALA A 10 0.25 20.23 -38.88
CA ALA A 10 -0.95 19.68 -38.31
C ALA A 10 -0.99 20.15 -36.86
N GLU A 11 -1.99 20.95 -36.48
CA GLU A 11 -2.31 21.24 -35.08
C GLU A 11 -2.32 19.90 -34.36
N THR A 12 -1.29 19.64 -33.55
CA THR A 12 -1.23 18.42 -32.75
C THR A 12 -2.46 18.42 -31.86
N ALA A 13 -3.34 17.44 -32.06
CA ALA A 13 -4.58 17.32 -31.30
C ALA A 13 -4.28 17.41 -29.79
N PRO A 14 -5.13 18.09 -29.00
CA PRO A 14 -4.81 18.47 -27.63
C PRO A 14 -4.57 17.24 -26.71
N ASP A 15 -5.17 16.10 -27.05
CA ASP A 15 -4.92 14.81 -26.41
C ASP A 15 -3.50 14.28 -26.66
N HIS A 16 -2.97 14.39 -27.87
CA HIS A 16 -1.57 14.04 -28.17
C HIS A 16 -0.56 14.91 -27.41
N GLU A 17 -0.86 16.21 -27.21
CA GLU A 17 -0.03 17.09 -26.39
C GLU A 17 -0.01 16.62 -24.93
N ILE A 18 -1.18 16.28 -24.37
CA ILE A 18 -1.30 15.79 -23.00
C ILE A 18 -0.59 14.44 -22.82
N ILE A 19 -0.75 13.50 -23.77
CA ILE A 19 -0.01 12.23 -23.77
C ILE A 19 1.50 12.48 -23.77
N SER A 20 1.98 13.46 -24.54
CA SER A 20 3.39 13.86 -24.57
C SER A 20 3.88 14.40 -23.22
N ILE A 21 3.04 15.15 -22.49
CA ILE A 21 3.35 15.63 -21.13
C ILE A 21 3.44 14.45 -20.15
N VAL A 22 2.46 13.54 -20.20
CA VAL A 22 2.44 12.33 -19.36
C VAL A 22 3.72 11.52 -19.58
N ASP A 23 4.06 11.25 -20.83
CA ASP A 23 5.24 10.45 -21.19
C ASP A 23 6.58 11.15 -20.89
N ARG A 24 6.73 12.41 -21.31
CA ARG A 24 8.04 13.08 -21.33
C ARG A 24 8.32 13.99 -20.15
N LYS A 25 7.33 14.30 -19.33
CA LYS A 25 7.50 15.17 -18.15
C LYS A 25 7.08 14.53 -16.84
N ILE A 26 6.04 13.69 -16.84
CA ILE A 26 5.50 13.09 -15.60
C ILE A 26 6.13 11.71 -15.38
N LEU A 27 5.97 10.82 -16.34
CA LEU A 27 6.31 9.40 -16.28
C LEU A 27 7.55 9.08 -17.12
N THR A 28 8.54 9.98 -17.11
CA THR A 28 9.78 9.93 -17.92
C THR A 28 10.53 8.62 -17.84
N ASP A 29 10.50 7.98 -16.68
CA ASP A 29 11.27 6.79 -16.38
C ASP A 29 10.39 5.52 -16.35
N PHE A 30 9.09 5.64 -16.65
CA PHE A 30 8.17 4.51 -16.78
C PHE A 30 8.11 4.05 -18.24
N THR A 31 7.81 2.76 -18.44
CA THR A 31 7.51 2.23 -19.77
C THR A 31 5.99 2.23 -19.95
N LEU A 32 5.49 3.02 -20.91
CA LEU A 32 4.07 3.13 -21.24
C LEU A 32 3.77 2.54 -22.62
N ASP A 33 2.61 1.90 -22.80
CA ASP A 33 2.04 1.65 -24.13
C ASP A 33 1.45 2.95 -24.70
N LYS A 34 2.29 3.66 -25.46
CA LYS A 34 1.92 4.93 -26.10
C LYS A 34 0.94 4.72 -27.25
N ASN A 35 0.93 3.54 -27.88
CA ASN A 35 0.04 3.27 -29.00
C ASN A 35 -1.39 3.09 -28.47
N LEU A 36 -1.53 2.32 -27.39
CA LEU A 36 -2.80 2.15 -26.70
C LEU A 36 -3.37 3.50 -26.24
N LEU A 37 -2.55 4.36 -25.61
CA LEU A 37 -2.97 5.70 -25.19
C LEU A 37 -3.33 6.63 -26.35
N ARG A 38 -2.64 6.53 -27.49
CA ARG A 38 -2.96 7.34 -28.69
C ARG A 38 -4.24 6.87 -29.38
N ASN A 39 -4.57 5.59 -29.25
CA ASN A 39 -5.75 4.97 -29.82
C ASN A 39 -6.87 4.79 -28.78
N TRP A 40 -6.88 5.63 -27.73
CA TRP A 40 -7.81 5.53 -26.59
C TRP A 40 -9.29 5.47 -27.02
N GLN A 41 -9.65 6.16 -28.12
CA GLN A 41 -11.00 6.21 -28.66
C GLN A 41 -11.52 4.86 -29.15
N THR A 42 -10.63 3.97 -29.60
CA THR A 42 -11.00 2.66 -30.16
C THR A 42 -10.70 1.51 -29.23
N GLU A 43 -9.69 1.65 -28.38
CA GLU A 43 -9.14 0.55 -27.56
C GLU A 43 -9.51 0.67 -26.08
N LEU A 44 -9.90 1.86 -25.59
CA LEU A 44 -10.12 2.11 -24.15
C LEU A 44 -11.46 2.77 -23.82
N SER A 45 -12.20 3.27 -24.81
CA SER A 45 -13.46 4.00 -24.56
C SER A 45 -14.53 3.13 -23.90
N ASP A 46 -14.56 1.84 -24.23
CA ASP A 46 -15.52 0.87 -23.71
C ASP A 46 -15.28 0.53 -22.23
N VAL A 47 -14.05 0.69 -21.74
CA VAL A 47 -13.69 0.47 -20.33
C VAL A 47 -13.55 1.75 -19.52
N ALA A 48 -13.49 2.93 -20.14
CA ALA A 48 -13.15 4.20 -19.49
C ALA A 48 -14.10 4.61 -18.35
N SER A 49 -15.40 4.31 -18.48
CA SER A 49 -16.41 4.64 -17.48
C SER A 49 -16.51 3.63 -16.33
N ASP A 50 -15.87 2.46 -16.45
CA ASP A 50 -15.81 1.45 -15.40
C ASP A 50 -14.49 1.58 -14.63
N ALA A 51 -14.63 1.96 -13.36
CA ALA A 51 -13.52 2.26 -12.48
C ALA A 51 -12.59 1.07 -12.20
N GLU A 52 -13.09 -0.17 -12.25
CA GLU A 52 -12.32 -1.40 -12.02
C GLU A 52 -11.66 -1.88 -13.32
N LEU A 53 -12.40 -1.88 -14.43
CA LEU A 53 -11.87 -2.25 -15.74
C LEU A 53 -10.77 -1.29 -16.20
N LEU A 54 -10.99 0.03 -16.07
CA LEU A 54 -9.98 1.03 -16.40
C LEU A 54 -8.74 0.90 -15.50
N GLY A 55 -8.93 0.61 -14.21
CA GLY A 55 -7.82 0.36 -13.28
C GLY A 55 -7.00 -0.87 -13.70
N ASN A 56 -7.66 -1.95 -14.14
CA ASN A 56 -7.01 -3.16 -14.63
C ASN A 56 -6.26 -2.93 -15.96
N ALA A 57 -6.88 -2.25 -16.94
CA ALA A 57 -6.24 -1.88 -18.20
C ALA A 57 -5.03 -0.98 -17.95
N THR A 58 -5.16 0.00 -17.06
CA THR A 58 -4.06 0.89 -16.68
C THR A 58 -2.87 0.11 -16.11
N ARG A 59 -3.15 -0.84 -15.20
CA ARG A 59 -2.14 -1.63 -14.51
C ARG A 59 -1.41 -2.65 -15.39
N HIS A 60 -2.12 -3.30 -16.31
CA HIS A 60 -1.58 -4.44 -17.03
C HIS A 60 -1.28 -4.16 -18.52
N GLU A 61 -1.90 -3.13 -19.09
CA GLU A 61 -1.82 -2.85 -20.53
C GLU A 61 -1.19 -1.48 -20.83
N ILE A 62 -1.46 -0.47 -20.00
CA ILE A 62 -0.93 0.88 -20.23
C ILE A 62 0.45 1.04 -19.58
N VAL A 63 0.58 0.82 -18.27
CA VAL A 63 1.85 1.01 -17.56
C VAL A 63 2.59 -0.32 -17.47
N LEU A 64 3.47 -0.54 -18.44
CA LEU A 64 4.14 -1.81 -18.65
C LEU A 64 5.24 -2.06 -17.61
N GLN A 65 6.00 -1.02 -17.23
CA GLN A 65 7.13 -1.17 -16.29
C GLN A 65 7.36 0.07 -15.44
N PHE A 66 7.80 -0.16 -14.19
CA PHE A 66 8.26 0.88 -13.28
C PHE A 66 9.73 1.25 -13.52
N PRO A 67 10.13 2.50 -13.22
CA PRO A 67 11.51 2.96 -13.34
C PRO A 67 12.48 2.14 -12.48
N PRO A 68 13.77 1.97 -12.84
CA PRO A 68 14.75 1.37 -11.95
C PRO A 68 15.12 2.31 -10.79
N GLY A 69 15.21 1.79 -9.56
CA GLY A 69 15.73 2.53 -8.40
C GLY A 69 14.69 3.14 -7.43
N PRO A 70 15.13 3.81 -6.34
CA PRO A 70 14.26 4.22 -5.24
C PRO A 70 13.61 5.60 -5.40
N ILE A 71 14.07 6.41 -6.37
CA ILE A 71 13.53 7.76 -6.62
C ILE A 71 12.92 7.78 -8.00
N TYR A 72 11.64 8.13 -8.08
CA TYR A 72 10.91 8.15 -9.34
C TYR A 72 9.97 9.35 -9.49
N PHE A 73 9.74 10.13 -8.43
CA PHE A 73 9.08 11.43 -8.53
C PHE A 73 9.89 12.56 -7.89
N THR A 74 9.86 13.72 -8.54
CA THR A 74 10.54 14.96 -8.15
C THR A 74 9.55 16.12 -8.08
N ASN A 75 10.00 17.26 -7.54
CA ASN A 75 9.22 18.50 -7.58
C ASN A 75 8.85 18.94 -9.01
N GLN A 76 9.71 18.66 -10.00
CA GLN A 76 9.43 18.99 -11.41
C GLN A 76 8.29 18.14 -11.97
N GLN A 77 8.30 16.83 -11.70
CA GLN A 77 7.20 15.94 -12.08
C GLN A 77 5.90 16.31 -11.37
N ARG A 78 5.97 16.74 -10.09
CA ARG A 78 4.80 17.27 -9.38
C ARG A 78 4.20 18.48 -10.11
N GLN A 79 5.03 19.45 -10.51
CA GLN A 79 4.57 20.61 -11.30
C GLN A 79 4.01 20.21 -12.67
N ALA A 80 4.59 19.20 -13.32
CA ALA A 80 4.08 18.69 -14.58
C ALA A 80 2.71 18.00 -14.43
N ILE A 81 2.45 17.32 -13.31
CA ILE A 81 1.13 16.77 -12.97
C ILE A 81 0.11 17.90 -12.82
N GLU A 82 0.48 18.99 -12.11
CA GLU A 82 -0.38 20.17 -11.97
C GLU A 82 -0.72 20.78 -13.33
N GLU A 83 0.30 21.01 -14.19
CA GLU A 83 0.12 21.51 -15.56
C GLU A 83 -0.80 20.60 -16.38
N CYS A 84 -0.62 19.28 -16.26
CA CYS A 84 -1.41 18.29 -16.99
C CYS A 84 -2.88 18.31 -16.56
N PHE A 85 -3.16 18.33 -15.25
CA PHE A 85 -4.53 18.39 -14.75
C PHE A 85 -5.22 19.69 -15.14
N GLU A 86 -4.52 20.82 -15.10
CA GLU A 86 -5.06 22.09 -15.60
C GLU A 86 -5.40 22.06 -17.09
N LYS A 87 -4.61 21.35 -17.92
CA LYS A 87 -4.90 21.16 -19.35
C LYS A 87 -6.08 20.22 -19.56
N LEU A 88 -6.15 19.11 -18.82
CA LEU A 88 -7.27 18.17 -18.86
C LEU A 88 -8.60 18.84 -18.52
N ASP A 89 -8.61 19.73 -17.52
CA ASP A 89 -9.82 20.45 -17.11
C ASP A 89 -10.27 21.52 -18.12
N ARG A 90 -9.43 21.89 -19.10
CA ARG A 90 -9.79 22.82 -20.18
C ARG A 90 -10.34 22.12 -21.42
N LEU A 91 -10.24 20.79 -21.48
CA LEU A 91 -10.79 20.03 -22.60
C LEU A 91 -12.31 20.05 -22.58
N ASP A 92 -12.91 20.02 -23.77
CA ASP A 92 -14.35 19.89 -23.91
C ASP A 92 -14.80 18.53 -23.35
N SER A 93 -15.67 18.59 -22.33
CA SER A 93 -16.15 17.38 -21.64
C SER A 93 -17.06 16.54 -22.53
N ASP A 94 -17.72 17.12 -23.53
CA ASP A 94 -18.61 16.36 -24.41
C ASP A 94 -17.82 15.46 -25.38
N VAL A 95 -16.56 15.81 -25.66
CA VAL A 95 -15.70 15.10 -26.61
C VAL A 95 -14.63 14.27 -25.90
N TYR A 96 -14.06 14.78 -24.81
CA TYR A 96 -12.86 14.21 -24.18
C TYR A 96 -13.12 13.64 -22.77
N PHE A 97 -14.37 13.35 -22.42
CA PHE A 97 -14.69 12.78 -21.11
C PHE A 97 -13.86 11.53 -20.78
N ASP A 98 -13.92 10.51 -21.63
CA ASP A 98 -13.21 9.24 -21.43
C ASP A 98 -11.69 9.46 -21.38
N PHE A 99 -11.16 10.29 -22.28
CA PHE A 99 -9.73 10.63 -22.28
C PHE A 99 -9.30 11.27 -20.95
N ARG A 100 -10.11 12.16 -20.38
CA ARG A 100 -9.82 12.77 -19.09
C ARG A 100 -9.77 11.73 -17.97
N LEU A 101 -10.70 10.77 -17.97
CA LEU A 101 -10.69 9.66 -17.01
C LEU A 101 -9.45 8.78 -17.18
N ILE A 102 -9.12 8.39 -18.41
CA ILE A 102 -7.97 7.54 -18.72
C ILE A 102 -6.68 8.20 -18.23
N VAL A 103 -6.43 9.46 -18.59
CA VAL A 103 -5.20 10.16 -18.16
C VAL A 103 -5.16 10.35 -16.65
N HIS A 104 -6.29 10.69 -16.04
CA HIS A 104 -6.39 10.80 -14.58
C HIS A 104 -6.05 9.46 -13.91
N GLU A 105 -6.59 8.35 -14.39
CA GLU A 105 -6.35 7.02 -13.83
C GLU A 105 -4.89 6.58 -14.03
N VAL A 106 -4.29 6.85 -15.19
CA VAL A 106 -2.86 6.57 -15.45
C VAL A 106 -1.96 7.30 -14.46
N ILE A 107 -2.20 8.61 -14.23
CA ILE A 107 -1.43 9.39 -13.26
C ILE A 107 -1.72 8.91 -11.83
N SER A 108 -2.99 8.62 -11.51
CA SER A 108 -3.41 8.11 -10.21
C SER A 108 -2.70 6.81 -9.87
N TRP A 109 -2.76 5.83 -10.77
CA TRP A 109 -2.12 4.54 -10.59
C TRP A 109 -0.61 4.68 -10.48
N ALA A 110 0.05 5.39 -11.42
CA ALA A 110 1.51 5.53 -11.41
C ALA A 110 2.03 6.25 -10.14
N SER A 111 1.25 7.20 -9.61
CA SER A 111 1.61 7.93 -8.39
C SER A 111 1.31 7.19 -7.09
N THR A 112 0.45 6.16 -7.12
CA THR A 112 -0.05 5.49 -5.90
C THR A 112 0.30 4.00 -5.80
N ALA A 113 0.68 3.35 -6.90
CA ALA A 113 1.00 1.92 -6.96
C ALA A 113 2.18 1.53 -6.04
N LEU A 114 3.11 2.46 -5.80
CA LEU A 114 4.22 2.28 -4.88
C LEU A 114 4.16 3.33 -3.76
N TYR A 115 4.38 2.91 -2.52
CA TYR A 115 4.44 3.80 -1.35
C TYR A 115 5.52 4.88 -1.49
N THR A 116 6.72 4.55 -1.98
CA THR A 116 7.83 5.52 -2.02
C THR A 116 7.49 6.74 -2.89
N GLY A 117 6.86 6.54 -4.04
CA GLY A 117 6.53 7.59 -5.00
C GLY A 117 5.40 8.45 -4.50
N ARG A 118 4.37 7.80 -3.96
CA ARG A 118 3.28 8.49 -3.29
C ARG A 118 3.81 9.38 -2.17
N MET A 119 4.73 8.88 -1.34
CA MET A 119 5.39 9.69 -0.30
C MET A 119 6.28 10.80 -0.86
N GLN A 120 7.00 10.57 -1.96
CA GLN A 120 7.80 11.59 -2.62
C GLN A 120 6.91 12.75 -3.09
N LEU A 121 5.83 12.45 -3.82
CA LEU A 121 4.87 13.46 -4.27
C LEU A 121 4.17 14.15 -3.09
N PHE A 122 3.82 13.40 -2.05
CA PHE A 122 3.24 13.97 -0.82
C PHE A 122 4.18 15.00 -0.18
N ARG A 123 5.47 14.67 -0.03
CA ARG A 123 6.50 15.59 0.47
C ARG A 123 6.73 16.79 -0.44
N CYS A 124 6.48 16.64 -1.74
CA CYS A 124 6.54 17.72 -2.72
C CYS A 124 5.30 18.64 -2.70
N GLY A 125 4.32 18.39 -1.82
CA GLY A 125 3.12 19.21 -1.65
C GLY A 125 1.92 18.78 -2.50
N MET A 126 1.92 17.56 -3.06
CA MET A 126 0.83 17.08 -3.93
C MET A 126 -0.54 17.12 -3.26
N LEU A 127 -0.64 16.81 -1.96
CA LEU A 127 -1.91 16.84 -1.24
C LEU A 127 -2.53 18.26 -1.21
N ASP A 128 -1.71 19.30 -1.06
CA ASP A 128 -2.19 20.69 -1.05
C ASP A 128 -2.77 21.07 -2.42
N PHE A 129 -2.16 20.60 -3.51
CA PHE A 129 -2.66 20.76 -4.87
C PHE A 129 -3.98 19.98 -5.07
N LEU A 130 -4.01 18.68 -4.77
CA LEU A 130 -5.20 17.83 -4.96
C LEU A 130 -6.41 18.35 -4.18
N LEU A 131 -6.21 18.87 -2.97
CA LEU A 131 -7.29 19.52 -2.20
C LEU A 131 -7.81 20.78 -2.90
N THR A 132 -6.93 21.55 -3.53
CA THR A 132 -7.30 22.79 -4.25
C THR A 132 -8.07 22.45 -5.51
N ASP A 133 -7.55 21.49 -6.26
CA ASP A 133 -8.13 20.98 -7.49
C ASP A 133 -9.53 20.38 -7.24
N PHE A 134 -9.65 19.49 -6.24
CA PHE A 134 -10.94 18.93 -5.83
C PHE A 134 -11.92 20.00 -5.38
N THR A 135 -11.49 20.98 -4.57
CA THR A 135 -12.37 22.06 -4.12
C THR A 135 -12.88 22.89 -5.30
N LYS A 136 -12.00 23.23 -6.24
CA LYS A 136 -12.35 23.98 -7.45
C LYS A 136 -13.36 23.19 -8.30
N TYR A 137 -13.12 21.90 -8.50
CA TYR A 137 -14.04 21.02 -9.22
C TYR A 137 -15.41 20.95 -8.51
N ALA A 138 -15.42 20.63 -7.23
CA ALA A 138 -16.64 20.44 -6.45
C ALA A 138 -17.50 21.72 -6.36
N CYS A 139 -16.89 22.91 -6.33
CA CYS A 139 -17.62 24.18 -6.33
C CYS A 139 -18.23 24.55 -7.68
N ASN A 140 -17.74 23.98 -8.79
CA ASN A 140 -18.24 24.25 -10.14
C ASN A 140 -19.28 23.22 -10.59
N LEU A 141 -19.55 22.19 -9.78
CA LEU A 141 -20.58 21.20 -10.08
C LEU A 141 -21.98 21.80 -10.01
N LYS A 142 -22.85 21.32 -10.91
CA LYS A 142 -24.28 21.62 -10.87
C LYS A 142 -24.93 20.94 -9.66
N GLU A 143 -26.11 21.43 -9.25
CA GLU A 143 -26.86 20.81 -8.14
C GLU A 143 -27.20 19.35 -8.43
N GLU A 144 -27.58 19.04 -9.68
CA GLU A 144 -27.81 17.68 -10.14
C GLU A 144 -26.76 17.33 -11.21
N PRO A 145 -25.61 16.76 -10.79
CA PRO A 145 -24.55 16.43 -11.73
C PRO A 145 -24.94 15.24 -12.61
N GLY A 146 -24.53 15.32 -13.87
CA GLY A 146 -24.65 14.20 -14.80
C GLY A 146 -23.79 13.01 -14.38
N GLU A 147 -24.01 11.84 -14.98
CA GLU A 147 -23.27 10.63 -14.61
C GLU A 147 -21.76 10.78 -14.84
N HIS A 148 -21.37 11.42 -15.94
CA HIS A 148 -19.97 11.73 -16.25
C HIS A 148 -19.29 12.53 -15.13
N GLU A 149 -19.95 13.57 -14.63
CA GLU A 149 -19.42 14.43 -13.57
C GLU A 149 -19.23 13.67 -12.24
N LYS A 150 -20.11 12.71 -11.95
CA LYS A 150 -20.00 11.84 -10.77
C LYS A 150 -18.81 10.89 -10.88
N VAL A 151 -18.69 10.16 -12.00
CA VAL A 151 -17.58 9.22 -12.24
C VAL A 151 -16.23 9.95 -12.14
N PHE A 152 -16.11 11.14 -12.74
CA PHE A 152 -14.89 11.94 -12.62
C PHE A 152 -14.63 12.46 -11.20
N CYS A 153 -15.70 12.78 -10.45
CA CYS A 153 -15.60 13.13 -9.04
C CYS A 153 -15.05 11.96 -8.21
N GLU A 154 -15.57 10.75 -8.43
CA GLU A 154 -15.09 9.53 -7.78
C GLU A 154 -13.61 9.29 -8.07
N ALA A 155 -13.17 9.47 -9.32
CA ALA A 155 -11.76 9.38 -9.69
C ALA A 155 -10.89 10.36 -8.87
N LYS A 156 -11.28 11.64 -8.76
CA LYS A 156 -10.57 12.64 -7.94
C LYS A 156 -10.57 12.27 -6.46
N VAL A 157 -11.69 11.78 -5.92
CA VAL A 157 -11.82 11.34 -4.52
C VAL A 157 -10.89 10.15 -4.23
N ARG A 158 -10.80 9.18 -5.14
CA ARG A 158 -9.89 8.02 -5.00
C ARG A 158 -8.44 8.45 -4.89
N LEU A 159 -7.98 9.32 -5.79
CA LEU A 159 -6.62 9.85 -5.77
C LEU A 159 -6.35 10.66 -4.50
N LEU A 160 -7.25 11.58 -4.15
CA LEU A 160 -7.11 12.40 -2.94
C LEU A 160 -7.06 11.55 -1.66
N SER A 161 -7.92 10.54 -1.56
CA SER A 161 -7.93 9.60 -0.43
C SER A 161 -6.60 8.87 -0.29
N ALA A 162 -6.00 8.41 -1.39
CA ALA A 162 -4.70 7.74 -1.36
C ALA A 162 -3.58 8.64 -0.79
N PHE A 163 -3.64 9.96 -0.99
CA PHE A 163 -2.68 10.91 -0.41
C PHE A 163 -3.03 11.28 1.04
N LEU A 164 -4.31 11.36 1.39
CA LEU A 164 -4.75 11.58 2.77
C LEU A 164 -4.34 10.43 3.70
N GLU A 165 -4.27 9.19 3.19
CA GLU A 165 -3.74 8.02 3.92
C GLU A 165 -2.32 8.23 4.45
N LEU A 166 -1.49 9.01 3.77
CA LEU A 166 -0.12 9.28 4.22
C LEU A 166 -0.04 10.30 5.36
N GLY A 167 -1.11 11.07 5.59
CA GLY A 167 -1.19 12.04 6.67
C GLY A 167 -2.07 13.24 6.34
N CYS A 168 -2.87 13.65 7.32
CA CYS A 168 -3.74 14.83 7.24
C CYS A 168 -3.48 15.71 8.46
N ASN A 169 -2.77 16.82 8.28
CA ASN A 169 -2.52 17.77 9.36
C ASN A 169 -3.75 18.67 9.61
N ALA A 170 -3.72 19.46 10.68
CA ALA A 170 -4.83 20.35 11.03
C ALA A 170 -5.19 21.35 9.92
N LYS A 171 -4.24 21.79 9.09
CA LYS A 171 -4.50 22.68 7.95
C LYS A 171 -5.30 21.95 6.87
N HIS A 172 -4.87 20.76 6.47
CA HIS A 172 -5.56 19.94 5.46
C HIS A 172 -6.96 19.54 5.95
N PHE A 173 -7.08 19.08 7.20
CA PHE A 173 -8.36 18.68 7.79
C PHE A 173 -9.36 19.84 7.84
N LYS A 174 -8.89 21.04 8.24
CA LYS A 174 -9.70 22.26 8.20
C LYS A 174 -10.22 22.56 6.79
N ARG A 175 -9.40 22.37 5.74
CA ARG A 175 -9.82 22.58 4.34
C ARG A 175 -10.93 21.62 3.91
N LEU A 176 -10.97 20.40 4.44
CA LEU A 176 -12.04 19.42 4.18
C LEU A 176 -13.35 19.78 4.91
N ILE A 177 -13.24 20.31 6.13
CA ILE A 177 -14.39 20.55 7.00
C ILE A 177 -15.05 21.91 6.78
N PHE A 178 -14.28 22.98 6.56
CA PHE A 178 -14.84 24.33 6.43
C PHE A 178 -15.95 24.47 5.38
N PRO A 179 -15.87 23.83 4.20
CA PRO A 179 -16.95 23.84 3.21
C PRO A 179 -18.31 23.37 3.77
N LEU A 180 -18.33 22.44 4.71
CA LEU A 180 -19.57 21.91 5.30
C LEU A 180 -20.33 22.98 6.10
N PHE A 181 -19.58 23.92 6.71
CA PHE A 181 -20.12 25.02 7.52
C PHE A 181 -20.40 26.30 6.72
N ALA A 182 -20.03 26.34 5.44
CA ALA A 182 -20.33 27.49 4.59
C ALA A 182 -21.84 27.70 4.47
N LYS A 183 -22.29 28.95 4.29
CA LYS A 183 -23.71 29.21 4.06
C LYS A 183 -24.16 28.57 2.74
N THR A 184 -25.43 28.16 2.62
CA THR A 184 -25.97 27.62 1.36
C THR A 184 -25.92 28.61 0.20
N SER A 185 -25.86 29.92 0.50
CA SER A 185 -25.61 30.96 -0.50
C SER A 185 -24.18 30.97 -1.04
N GLN A 186 -23.26 30.20 -0.46
CA GLN A 186 -21.85 30.11 -0.84
C GLN A 186 -21.49 28.75 -1.46
N LEU A 187 -22.13 27.67 -1.01
CA LEU A 187 -21.93 26.31 -1.54
C LEU A 187 -23.28 25.58 -1.64
N THR A 188 -23.46 24.87 -2.75
CA THR A 188 -24.63 24.03 -3.03
C THR A 188 -24.74 22.87 -2.04
N PHE A 189 -25.92 22.25 -1.96
CA PHE A 189 -26.09 21.07 -1.13
C PHE A 189 -25.24 19.91 -1.67
N THR A 190 -25.20 19.75 -3.00
CA THR A 190 -24.37 18.73 -3.65
C THR A 190 -22.88 18.88 -3.35
N THR A 191 -22.31 20.09 -3.42
CA THR A 191 -20.90 20.29 -3.04
C THR A 191 -20.64 19.89 -1.60
N LYS A 192 -21.53 20.25 -0.67
CA LYS A 192 -21.39 19.87 0.74
C LYS A 192 -21.47 18.35 0.93
N LYS A 193 -22.38 17.68 0.23
CA LYS A 193 -22.52 16.22 0.26
C LYS A 193 -21.21 15.54 -0.18
N LEU A 194 -20.57 16.02 -1.24
CA LEU A 194 -19.29 15.47 -1.72
C LEU A 194 -18.16 15.64 -0.70
N PHE A 195 -18.05 16.80 -0.06
CA PHE A 195 -17.07 17.00 1.02
C PHE A 195 -17.33 16.07 2.21
N LEU A 196 -18.61 15.84 2.52
CA LEU A 196 -19.00 14.92 3.58
C LEU A 196 -18.66 13.47 3.23
N GLU A 197 -18.95 13.04 2.01
CA GLU A 197 -18.59 11.70 1.49
C GLU A 197 -17.08 11.49 1.48
N LEU A 198 -16.30 12.47 1.03
CA LEU A 198 -14.83 12.42 1.10
C LEU A 198 -14.34 12.32 2.55
N LEU A 199 -14.93 13.09 3.47
CA LEU A 199 -14.55 13.04 4.88
C LEU A 199 -14.88 11.68 5.50
N PHE A 200 -16.05 11.12 5.21
CA PHE A 200 -16.40 9.77 5.64
C PHE A 200 -15.48 8.72 5.03
N ALA A 201 -15.21 8.79 3.73
CA ALA A 201 -14.29 7.87 3.05
C ALA A 201 -12.88 7.93 3.69
N PHE A 202 -12.39 9.12 3.99
CA PHE A 202 -11.13 9.32 4.69
C PHE A 202 -11.14 8.75 6.11
N LEU A 203 -12.15 9.10 6.93
CA LEU A 203 -12.21 8.66 8.34
C LEU A 203 -12.41 7.14 8.46
N THR A 204 -13.18 6.53 7.56
CA THR A 204 -13.37 5.08 7.51
C THR A 204 -12.08 4.36 7.11
N LYS A 205 -11.33 4.90 6.13
CA LYS A 205 -10.05 4.32 5.69
C LYS A 205 -8.91 4.58 6.66
N CYS A 206 -8.93 5.71 7.35
CA CYS A 206 -7.86 6.17 8.23
C CYS A 206 -8.36 6.58 9.62
N PRO A 207 -8.89 5.63 10.43
CA PRO A 207 -9.41 5.92 11.76
C PRO A 207 -8.35 6.45 12.73
N ALA A 208 -7.06 6.19 12.48
CA ALA A 208 -5.95 6.68 13.28
C ALA A 208 -4.71 6.98 12.43
N GLN A 209 -3.91 7.96 12.85
CA GLN A 209 -2.57 8.19 12.28
C GLN A 209 -1.53 7.44 13.11
N TYR A 210 -0.64 6.70 12.45
CA TYR A 210 0.45 5.97 13.07
C TYR A 210 1.72 6.10 12.23
N LEU A 211 2.85 5.75 12.83
CA LEU A 211 4.12 5.66 12.14
C LEU A 211 4.35 4.22 11.69
N ALA A 212 4.76 4.05 10.44
CA ALA A 212 5.21 2.78 9.88
C ALA A 212 6.55 2.99 9.16
N LEU A 213 7.38 1.95 9.15
CA LEU A 213 8.62 1.92 8.40
C LEU A 213 8.35 1.42 6.98
N LEU A 214 8.88 2.12 5.98
CA LEU A 214 8.84 1.68 4.59
C LEU A 214 10.15 1.01 4.18
N PHE A 215 10.04 -0.19 3.62
CA PHE A 215 11.12 -0.93 2.99
C PHE A 215 10.83 -1.05 1.50
N ASN A 216 11.55 -0.27 0.67
CA ASN A 216 11.23 -0.06 -0.75
C ASN A 216 12.08 -0.88 -1.74
N ASN A 217 12.99 -1.70 -1.23
CA ASN A 217 13.80 -2.62 -2.03
C ASN A 217 14.32 -3.80 -1.19
N PHE A 218 13.49 -4.27 -0.26
CA PHE A 218 13.87 -5.31 0.70
C PHE A 218 14.19 -6.65 0.02
N THR A 219 13.63 -6.90 -1.16
CA THR A 219 13.90 -8.10 -1.97
C THR A 219 15.30 -8.13 -2.55
N ALA A 220 15.85 -6.97 -2.95
CA ALA A 220 17.21 -6.89 -3.50
C ALA A 220 18.27 -6.58 -2.44
N ARG A 221 17.90 -5.91 -1.35
CA ARG A 221 18.83 -5.57 -0.26
C ARG A 221 18.14 -5.71 1.09
N GLY A 222 18.33 -6.87 1.71
CA GLY A 222 17.85 -7.11 3.06
C GLY A 222 18.34 -6.03 4.04
N VAL A 223 17.43 -5.53 4.87
CA VAL A 223 17.74 -4.52 5.89
C VAL A 223 17.94 -5.19 7.24
N THR A 224 19.11 -5.00 7.86
CA THR A 224 19.44 -5.59 9.15
C THR A 224 19.04 -4.67 10.30
N ILE A 225 18.29 -5.21 11.26
CA ILE A 225 17.94 -4.58 12.52
C ILE A 225 18.57 -5.40 13.65
N PRO A 226 19.53 -4.85 14.42
CA PRO A 226 20.12 -5.57 15.55
C PRO A 226 19.10 -5.74 16.67
N ILE A 227 19.11 -6.90 17.32
CA ILE A 227 18.33 -7.18 18.54
C ILE A 227 19.28 -7.50 19.70
N ASN A 228 18.90 -7.11 20.92
CA ASN A 228 19.74 -7.30 22.11
C ASN A 228 20.01 -8.79 22.35
N GLN A 229 21.27 -9.09 22.70
CA GLN A 229 21.80 -10.44 22.85
C GLN A 229 21.32 -11.15 24.14
N ASP A 230 20.59 -10.45 25.01
CA ASP A 230 20.17 -10.95 26.33
C ASP A 230 18.94 -11.88 26.29
N ALA A 231 18.41 -12.20 25.11
CA ALA A 231 17.38 -13.22 24.98
C ALA A 231 17.98 -14.62 25.19
N SER A 232 18.19 -15.00 26.46
CA SER A 232 18.56 -16.35 26.85
C SER A 232 17.54 -17.35 26.29
N VAL A 233 18.01 -18.25 25.45
CA VAL A 233 17.39 -19.52 24.97
C VAL A 233 15.86 -19.59 25.14
N LEU A 234 15.15 -19.13 24.12
CA LEU A 234 13.69 -19.21 24.03
C LEU A 234 13.25 -20.67 23.89
N LYS A 235 12.57 -21.23 24.91
CA LYS A 235 11.86 -22.52 24.75
C LYS A 235 10.66 -22.38 23.81
N CYS A 236 10.06 -21.21 23.82
CA CYS A 236 8.96 -20.76 22.99
C CYS A 236 9.21 -19.31 22.61
N PHE A 237 8.67 -18.87 21.47
CA PHE A 237 8.81 -17.49 21.04
C PHE A 237 7.59 -17.07 20.23
N THR A 238 7.37 -15.76 20.13
CA THR A 238 6.34 -15.19 19.27
C THR A 238 6.94 -14.08 18.43
N VAL A 239 6.67 -14.08 17.13
CA VAL A 239 6.94 -12.95 16.24
C VAL A 239 5.61 -12.29 15.90
N SER A 240 5.48 -10.99 16.14
CA SER A 240 4.27 -10.23 15.86
C SER A 240 4.62 -8.95 15.09
N THR A 241 3.84 -8.62 14.06
CA THR A 241 3.98 -7.37 13.33
C THR A 241 2.69 -7.00 12.62
N TRP A 242 2.45 -5.70 12.47
CA TRP A 242 1.55 -5.20 11.45
C TRP A 242 2.34 -4.99 10.17
N PHE A 243 1.84 -5.46 9.03
CA PHE A 243 2.49 -5.24 7.75
C PHE A 243 1.51 -4.96 6.62
N LYS A 244 1.97 -4.25 5.60
CA LYS A 244 1.18 -3.99 4.40
C LYS A 244 2.08 -4.03 3.16
N LEU A 245 1.69 -4.83 2.18
CA LEU A 245 2.33 -4.87 0.87
C LEU A 245 1.63 -3.91 -0.09
N ASN A 246 2.36 -3.34 -1.03
CA ASN A 246 1.76 -2.59 -2.14
C ASN A 246 1.04 -3.55 -3.11
N GLU A 247 1.62 -4.72 -3.32
CA GLU A 247 1.10 -5.75 -4.23
C GLU A 247 1.46 -7.16 -3.72
N LEU A 248 0.50 -8.08 -3.81
CA LEU A 248 0.72 -9.50 -3.56
C LEU A 248 1.49 -10.09 -4.73
N PRO A 249 2.43 -11.01 -4.49
CA PRO A 249 3.04 -11.79 -5.58
C PRO A 249 1.93 -12.45 -6.41
N SER A 250 1.82 -12.06 -7.68
CA SER A 250 0.80 -12.58 -8.58
C SER A 250 1.00 -14.07 -8.80
N ILE A 251 -0.11 -14.82 -8.86
CA ILE A 251 -0.11 -16.22 -9.33
C ILE A 251 0.00 -16.17 -10.86
N SER A 252 1.15 -15.81 -11.42
CA SER A 252 1.36 -15.96 -12.85
C SER A 252 1.48 -17.46 -13.15
N GLN A 253 0.78 -17.92 -14.19
CA GLN A 253 0.72 -19.34 -14.56
C GLN A 253 2.02 -19.88 -15.18
N ASN A 254 3.02 -19.03 -15.46
CA ASN A 254 4.13 -19.37 -16.35
C ASN A 254 5.55 -19.03 -15.86
N ASP A 255 5.76 -18.58 -14.62
CA ASP A 255 7.12 -18.36 -14.10
C ASP A 255 7.42 -19.24 -12.89
N ASP A 256 8.68 -19.63 -12.73
CA ASP A 256 9.20 -20.25 -11.51
C ASP A 256 8.83 -19.36 -10.30
N LEU A 257 7.79 -19.76 -9.57
CA LEU A 257 7.20 -18.95 -8.51
C LEU A 257 8.18 -18.82 -7.34
N MET A 258 8.81 -17.65 -7.27
CA MET A 258 9.75 -17.33 -6.19
C MET A 258 8.99 -16.89 -4.94
N PRO A 259 9.29 -17.45 -3.76
CA PRO A 259 8.71 -16.99 -2.51
C PRO A 259 9.22 -15.58 -2.18
N LEU A 260 8.31 -14.69 -1.77
CA LEU A 260 8.64 -13.36 -1.27
C LEU A 260 8.99 -13.43 0.21
N THR A 261 10.27 -13.30 0.56
CA THR A 261 10.68 -13.23 1.96
C THR A 261 10.24 -11.91 2.58
N LEU A 262 9.43 -11.97 3.64
CA LEU A 262 9.01 -10.79 4.39
C LEU A 262 10.10 -10.39 5.39
N PHE A 263 10.50 -11.32 6.25
CA PHE A 263 11.58 -11.13 7.21
C PHE A 263 12.18 -12.46 7.66
N LEU A 264 13.38 -12.40 8.23
CA LEU A 264 14.03 -13.54 8.85
C LEU A 264 14.80 -13.15 10.10
N LEU A 265 14.98 -14.13 10.98
CA LEU A 265 15.74 -14.04 12.22
C LEU A 265 17.01 -14.86 12.05
N ALA A 266 18.16 -14.27 12.35
CA ALA A 266 19.46 -14.91 12.18
C ALA A 266 20.45 -14.50 13.27
N ASN A 267 21.47 -15.33 13.47
CA ASN A 267 22.64 -15.00 14.29
C ASN A 267 23.84 -14.73 13.38
N SER A 268 24.39 -13.53 13.44
CA SER A 268 25.57 -13.17 12.64
C SER A 268 26.91 -13.57 13.24
N ALA A 269 26.96 -14.01 14.51
CA ALA A 269 28.20 -14.37 15.18
C ALA A 269 28.63 -15.82 14.90
N ASP A 270 27.68 -16.71 14.59
CA ASP A 270 27.92 -18.14 14.42
C ASP A 270 27.69 -18.58 12.97
N ARG A 271 28.71 -19.21 12.37
CA ARG A 271 28.61 -19.87 11.05
C ARG A 271 27.68 -21.09 11.04
N GLU A 272 27.28 -21.55 12.22
CA GLU A 272 26.42 -22.72 12.46
C GLU A 272 24.99 -22.32 12.87
N SER A 273 24.56 -21.10 12.52
CA SER A 273 23.30 -20.56 13.01
C SER A 273 22.07 -21.10 12.27
N LEU A 274 20.96 -21.16 12.99
CA LEU A 274 19.65 -21.44 12.43
C LEU A 274 18.98 -20.13 12.01
N VAL A 275 18.58 -20.08 10.74
CA VAL A 275 17.82 -18.99 10.15
C VAL A 275 16.36 -19.38 10.15
N PHE A 276 15.53 -18.49 10.69
CA PHE A 276 14.08 -18.62 10.68
C PHE A 276 13.51 -17.56 9.75
N GLN A 277 12.85 -17.99 8.67
CA GLN A 277 12.44 -17.13 7.58
C GLN A 277 10.92 -17.23 7.37
N VAL A 278 10.25 -16.10 7.31
CA VAL A 278 8.82 -15.99 6.99
C VAL A 278 8.70 -15.46 5.57
N GLN A 279 8.01 -16.22 4.72
CA GLN A 279 7.85 -15.93 3.29
C GLN A 279 6.37 -15.97 2.89
N LEU A 280 6.06 -15.33 1.76
CA LEU A 280 4.81 -15.50 1.05
C LEU A 280 5.06 -16.26 -0.26
N LEU A 281 4.32 -17.33 -0.49
CA LEU A 281 4.30 -18.07 -1.75
C LEU A 281 2.86 -18.14 -2.23
N GLN A 282 2.57 -17.55 -3.40
CA GLN A 282 1.20 -17.46 -3.95
C GLN A 282 0.18 -16.89 -2.94
N GLY A 283 0.58 -15.87 -2.18
CA GLY A 283 -0.26 -15.27 -1.13
C GLY A 283 -0.44 -16.12 0.14
N LYS A 284 0.21 -17.29 0.26
CA LYS A 284 0.19 -18.12 1.48
C LYS A 284 1.46 -17.97 2.29
N PHE A 285 1.36 -18.09 3.61
CA PHE A 285 2.52 -18.04 4.49
C PHE A 285 3.33 -19.34 4.43
N LEU A 286 4.64 -19.20 4.29
CA LEU A 286 5.61 -20.28 4.34
C LEU A 286 6.68 -19.94 5.39
N VAL A 287 6.84 -20.81 6.37
CA VAL A 287 7.94 -20.70 7.33
C VAL A 287 9.05 -21.66 6.90
N ASN A 288 10.24 -21.11 6.72
CA ASN A 288 11.43 -21.85 6.33
C ASN A 288 12.47 -21.77 7.45
N ILE A 289 12.93 -22.93 7.91
CA ILE A 289 13.97 -23.07 8.92
C ILE A 289 15.20 -23.68 8.25
N PHE A 290 16.27 -22.92 8.16
CA PHE A 290 17.53 -23.35 7.55
C PHE A 290 18.63 -23.43 8.60
N ASN A 291 19.37 -24.54 8.65
CA ASN A 291 20.52 -24.68 9.52
C ASN A 291 21.81 -24.66 8.67
N TRP A 292 22.65 -23.64 8.89
CA TRP A 292 23.90 -23.47 8.14
C TRP A 292 24.94 -24.56 8.43
N ALA A 293 24.95 -25.13 9.63
CA ALA A 293 25.94 -26.13 10.04
C ALA A 293 25.84 -27.42 9.19
N ASN A 294 24.61 -27.87 8.92
CA ASN A 294 24.34 -29.13 8.23
C ASN A 294 23.61 -28.96 6.89
N LYS A 295 23.35 -27.72 6.46
CA LYS A 295 22.59 -27.35 5.26
C LYS A 295 21.19 -27.94 5.18
N SER A 296 20.62 -28.35 6.32
CA SER A 296 19.25 -28.86 6.37
C SER A 296 18.25 -27.72 6.24
N ARG A 297 17.17 -28.01 5.51
CA ARG A 297 16.05 -27.09 5.29
C ARG A 297 14.75 -27.77 5.70
N ARG A 298 13.96 -27.10 6.53
CA ARG A 298 12.60 -27.51 6.90
C ARG A 298 11.61 -26.42 6.49
N GLN A 299 10.53 -26.82 5.84
CA GLN A 299 9.51 -25.91 5.33
C GLN A 299 8.16 -26.26 5.93
N PHE A 300 7.42 -25.24 6.37
CA PHE A 300 6.11 -25.35 7.00
C PHE A 300 5.14 -24.42 6.24
N PRO A 301 4.48 -24.93 5.19
CA PRO A 301 3.50 -24.17 4.43
C PRO A 301 2.17 -24.11 5.19
N PHE A 302 1.65 -22.89 5.39
CA PHE A 302 0.32 -22.67 5.93
C PHE A 302 -0.70 -22.55 4.81
N ASN A 303 -1.92 -23.03 5.06
CA ASN A 303 -3.02 -23.03 4.10
C ASN A 303 -3.74 -21.68 4.03
N HIS A 304 -3.56 -20.82 5.04
CA HIS A 304 -4.16 -19.50 5.07
C HIS A 304 -3.64 -18.64 3.92
N THR A 305 -4.57 -18.15 3.08
CA THR A 305 -4.29 -17.23 1.98
C THR A 305 -4.51 -15.80 2.44
N LEU A 306 -3.48 -14.97 2.33
CA LEU A 306 -3.54 -13.55 2.58
C LEU A 306 -4.52 -12.89 1.60
N LYS A 307 -5.54 -12.21 2.14
CA LYS A 307 -6.53 -11.49 1.34
C LYS A 307 -6.08 -10.06 1.11
N GLN A 308 -6.02 -9.63 -0.15
CA GLN A 308 -5.83 -8.22 -0.49
C GLN A 308 -7.15 -7.46 -0.46
N GLY A 309 -7.06 -6.13 -0.26
CA GLY A 309 -8.23 -5.25 -0.33
C GLY A 309 -9.13 -5.27 0.90
N LEU A 310 -8.67 -5.82 2.03
CA LEU A 310 -9.38 -5.70 3.30
C LEU A 310 -9.49 -4.23 3.70
N THR A 311 -10.69 -3.79 4.06
CA THR A 311 -10.98 -2.41 4.52
C THR A 311 -10.61 -2.20 5.98
N GLY A 312 -10.46 -3.28 6.76
CA GLY A 312 -10.04 -3.24 8.15
C GLY A 312 -8.58 -2.78 8.32
N ASN A 313 -8.29 -2.08 9.42
CA ASN A 313 -6.95 -1.62 9.79
C ASN A 313 -6.15 -0.94 8.67
N GLN A 314 -6.83 -0.16 7.81
CA GLN A 314 -6.21 0.56 6.69
C GLN A 314 -5.48 -0.35 5.69
N GLY A 315 -5.91 -1.61 5.59
CA GLY A 315 -5.31 -2.62 4.75
C GLY A 315 -4.01 -3.22 5.28
N PHE A 316 -3.63 -2.93 6.54
CA PHE A 316 -2.57 -3.68 7.21
C PHE A 316 -3.09 -5.04 7.68
N THR A 317 -2.23 -6.03 7.57
CA THR A 317 -2.42 -7.36 8.15
C THR A 317 -1.65 -7.45 9.45
N HIS A 318 -2.32 -7.91 10.51
CA HIS A 318 -1.67 -8.31 11.75
C HIS A 318 -1.19 -9.74 11.62
N PHE A 319 0.12 -9.93 11.53
CA PHE A 319 0.74 -11.24 11.50
C PHE A 319 1.27 -11.60 12.88
N VAL A 320 0.94 -12.79 13.35
CA VAL A 320 1.53 -13.37 14.56
C VAL A 320 1.86 -14.84 14.33
N LEU A 321 3.09 -15.22 14.66
CA LEU A 321 3.56 -16.60 14.61
C LEU A 321 4.20 -16.99 15.93
N SER A 322 3.66 -18.02 16.56
CA SER A 322 4.06 -18.47 17.89
C SER A 322 4.60 -19.90 17.84
N TYR A 323 5.82 -20.12 18.32
CA TYR A 323 6.36 -21.44 18.59
C TYR A 323 6.10 -21.81 20.05
N ASP A 324 5.29 -22.84 20.28
CA ASP A 324 4.85 -23.20 21.62
C ASP A 324 5.72 -24.26 22.33
N ASN A 325 5.44 -24.49 23.61
CA ASN A 325 6.13 -25.50 24.41
C ASN A 325 5.80 -26.94 23.98
N PHE A 326 4.78 -27.14 23.15
CA PHE A 326 4.40 -28.42 22.56
C PHE A 326 5.06 -28.67 21.21
N GLN A 327 5.97 -27.78 20.79
CA GLN A 327 6.71 -27.85 19.55
C GLN A 327 5.82 -27.68 18.31
N ASN A 328 4.84 -26.77 18.36
CA ASN A 328 4.05 -26.38 17.21
C ASN A 328 4.34 -24.93 16.80
N LEU A 329 4.25 -24.68 15.49
CA LEU A 329 4.15 -23.34 14.94
C LEU A 329 2.68 -22.99 14.76
N ASN A 330 2.22 -21.97 15.48
CA ASN A 330 0.85 -21.49 15.50
C ASN A 330 0.76 -20.15 14.76
N LEU A 331 0.00 -20.11 13.66
CA LEU A 331 -0.22 -18.91 12.87
C LEU A 331 -1.52 -18.23 13.28
N PHE A 332 -1.44 -16.93 13.53
CA PHE A 332 -2.60 -16.06 13.69
C PHE A 332 -2.52 -14.90 12.70
N ILE A 333 -3.65 -14.58 12.07
CA ILE A 333 -3.77 -13.49 11.10
C ILE A 333 -4.98 -12.66 11.50
N ASP A 334 -4.82 -11.35 11.60
CA ASP A 334 -5.90 -10.39 11.85
C ASP A 334 -6.79 -10.76 13.05
N GLY A 335 -6.18 -11.21 14.15
CA GLY A 335 -6.93 -11.58 15.36
C GLY A 335 -7.46 -13.01 15.39
N ASP A 336 -7.33 -13.76 14.29
CA ASP A 336 -7.85 -15.11 14.15
C ASP A 336 -6.75 -16.18 14.23
N TYR A 337 -7.01 -17.26 14.98
CA TYR A 337 -6.17 -18.45 14.95
C TYR A 337 -6.40 -19.23 13.66
N CYS A 338 -5.37 -19.32 12.82
CA CYS A 338 -5.50 -19.88 11.47
C CYS A 338 -5.18 -21.37 11.43
N GLU A 339 -3.98 -21.75 11.89
CA GLU A 339 -3.47 -23.11 11.74
C GLU A 339 -2.28 -23.37 12.67
N SER A 340 -2.09 -24.65 13.04
CA SER A 340 -0.95 -25.12 13.81
C SER A 340 -0.26 -26.28 13.09
N ILE A 341 1.06 -26.19 12.95
CA ILE A 341 1.87 -27.20 12.29
C ILE A 341 2.93 -27.73 13.27
N PRO A 342 3.01 -29.06 13.49
CA PRO A 342 4.07 -29.65 14.29
C PRO A 342 5.46 -29.30 13.74
N CYS A 343 6.33 -28.79 14.60
CA CYS A 343 7.68 -28.36 14.28
C CYS A 343 8.66 -28.94 15.30
N SER A 344 9.29 -30.06 14.94
CA SER A 344 10.23 -30.79 15.80
C SER A 344 11.27 -29.87 16.45
N SER A 345 11.60 -30.16 17.73
CA SER A 345 12.36 -29.28 18.61
C SER A 345 13.47 -28.51 17.91
N ILE A 346 13.35 -27.19 17.90
CA ILE A 346 14.45 -26.30 17.55
C ILE A 346 15.39 -26.33 18.76
N SER A 347 16.62 -26.84 18.60
CA SER A 347 17.45 -27.15 19.77
C SER A 347 17.93 -25.86 20.46
N LYS A 348 18.21 -25.95 21.77
CA LYS A 348 18.64 -24.80 22.58
C LYS A 348 19.94 -24.13 22.11
N GLY A 349 20.77 -24.83 21.35
CA GLY A 349 21.98 -24.26 20.74
C GLY A 349 21.71 -23.47 19.46
N ASP A 350 20.55 -23.68 18.83
CA ASP A 350 20.25 -23.19 17.49
C ASP A 350 19.65 -21.77 17.47
N ILE A 351 18.95 -21.37 18.54
CA ILE A 351 18.22 -20.08 18.60
C ILE A 351 19.01 -19.07 19.43
N ARG A 352 19.88 -18.31 18.75
CA ARG A 352 20.57 -17.13 19.30
C ARG A 352 20.47 -15.94 18.35
N TRP A 353 19.26 -15.64 17.89
CA TRP A 353 19.07 -14.56 16.93
C TRP A 353 19.51 -13.23 17.55
N ASN A 354 20.41 -12.54 16.87
CA ASN A 354 20.88 -11.21 17.23
C ASN A 354 20.57 -10.17 16.15
N LYS A 355 19.95 -10.60 15.05
CA LYS A 355 19.55 -9.76 13.93
C LYS A 355 18.20 -10.21 13.36
N ILE A 356 17.40 -9.23 13.01
CA ILE A 356 16.26 -9.37 12.12
C ILE A 356 16.68 -8.81 10.76
N TYR A 357 16.38 -9.53 9.69
CA TYR A 357 16.50 -9.01 8.33
C TYR A 357 15.10 -8.85 7.75
N ILE A 358 14.83 -7.70 7.14
CA ILE A 358 13.63 -7.51 6.32
C ILE A 358 14.00 -7.84 4.87
N GLY A 359 13.34 -8.83 4.27
CA GLY A 359 13.70 -9.39 2.96
C GLY A 359 14.91 -10.33 2.96
N ASP A 360 15.43 -10.61 1.76
CA ASP A 360 16.52 -11.56 1.57
C ASP A 360 17.90 -10.87 1.67
N PRO A 361 18.75 -11.28 2.64
CA PRO A 361 20.14 -10.89 2.68
C PRO A 361 20.93 -11.67 1.62
N LEU A 362 21.28 -10.97 0.54
CA LEU A 362 22.17 -11.47 -0.53
C LEU A 362 23.44 -12.14 0.01
N GLU A 363 23.98 -11.63 1.13
CA GLU A 363 25.21 -12.11 1.77
C GLU A 363 25.04 -13.44 2.52
N LEU A 364 23.87 -13.72 3.08
CA LEU A 364 23.67 -14.93 3.87
C LEU A 364 23.30 -16.11 2.98
N LEU A 365 22.50 -15.91 1.94
CA LEU A 365 21.88 -17.03 1.23
C LEU A 365 22.69 -17.56 0.03
N GLY A 366 23.85 -16.96 -0.30
CA GLY A 366 24.76 -17.50 -1.33
C GLY A 366 24.05 -17.86 -2.64
N HIS A 367 23.05 -17.07 -3.01
CA HIS A 367 22.15 -17.39 -4.10
C HIS A 367 22.82 -17.09 -5.45
N GLU A 368 23.54 -18.08 -5.99
CA GLU A 368 23.77 -18.18 -7.43
C GLU A 368 22.40 -18.37 -8.11
N GLY A 369 21.93 -17.35 -8.85
CA GLY A 369 20.87 -17.52 -9.86
C GLY A 369 19.44 -17.10 -9.49
N PHE A 370 19.18 -16.52 -8.31
CA PHE A 370 17.83 -16.00 -8.01
C PHE A 370 17.65 -14.61 -8.62
N GLY A 371 17.12 -14.58 -9.85
CA GLY A 371 16.77 -13.37 -10.55
C GLY A 371 15.83 -12.52 -9.70
N ALA A 372 16.30 -11.33 -9.31
CA ALA A 372 15.41 -10.26 -8.88
C ALA A 372 14.36 -10.11 -9.98
N ASN A 373 13.11 -10.46 -9.70
CA ASN A 373 12.03 -10.28 -10.65
C ASN A 373 11.87 -8.76 -10.84
N LEU A 374 12.58 -8.22 -11.84
CA LEU A 374 12.66 -6.78 -12.14
C LEU A 374 11.29 -6.18 -12.50
N PHE A 375 10.29 -7.05 -12.71
CA PHE A 375 8.95 -6.71 -13.16
C PHE A 375 7.99 -6.31 -12.02
N THR A 376 8.23 -6.71 -10.77
CA THR A 376 7.38 -6.32 -9.63
C THR A 376 8.22 -5.72 -8.50
N LYS A 377 8.13 -4.39 -8.35
CA LYS A 377 8.67 -3.71 -7.17
C LYS A 377 7.76 -3.92 -5.99
N HIS A 378 8.13 -4.86 -5.13
CA HIS A 378 7.47 -5.02 -3.83
C HIS A 378 8.02 -4.01 -2.83
N GLU A 379 7.10 -3.29 -2.20
CA GLU A 379 7.37 -2.38 -1.10
C GLU A 379 6.56 -2.84 0.12
N LEU A 380 7.22 -2.84 1.28
CA LEU A 380 6.67 -3.36 2.53
C LEU A 380 6.61 -2.25 3.57
N LEU A 381 5.42 -2.00 4.10
CA LEU A 381 5.23 -1.23 5.32
C LEU A 381 5.21 -2.16 6.53
N ILE A 382 5.91 -1.79 7.59
CA ILE A 382 5.96 -2.54 8.86
C ILE A 382 5.67 -1.57 10.02
N LYS A 383 4.81 -1.99 10.94
CA LYS A 383 4.62 -1.38 12.26
C LYS A 383 4.74 -2.44 13.35
N ASP A 384 5.41 -2.08 14.44
CA ASP A 384 5.57 -2.88 15.67
C ASP A 384 6.09 -4.31 15.46
N LEU A 385 7.16 -4.47 14.66
CA LEU A 385 7.83 -5.77 14.57
C LEU A 385 8.48 -6.13 15.91
N SER A 386 7.93 -7.15 16.56
CA SER A 386 8.30 -7.59 17.89
C SER A 386 8.64 -9.09 17.88
N VAL A 387 9.66 -9.44 18.67
CA VAL A 387 10.04 -10.83 18.95
C VAL A 387 10.01 -10.99 20.46
N MET A 388 9.12 -11.86 20.94
CA MET A 388 8.85 -12.10 22.35
C MET A 388 9.34 -13.49 22.77
N ASP A 389 9.73 -13.62 24.03
CA ASP A 389 10.27 -14.83 24.65
C ASP A 389 9.22 -15.79 25.22
N LEU A 390 7.99 -15.66 24.73
CA LEU A 390 6.82 -16.41 25.17
C LEU A 390 6.01 -16.92 23.97
N ALA A 391 5.26 -18.00 24.19
CA ALA A 391 4.19 -18.40 23.30
C ALA A 391 2.94 -17.58 23.64
N ILE A 392 2.51 -16.71 22.73
CA ILE A 392 1.30 -15.90 22.93
C ILE A 392 0.06 -16.80 22.89
N SER A 393 -0.93 -16.51 23.74
CA SER A 393 -2.23 -17.17 23.68
C SER A 393 -3.14 -16.48 22.66
N PHE A 394 -4.22 -17.16 22.29
CA PHE A 394 -5.22 -16.61 21.38
C PHE A 394 -5.82 -15.31 21.94
N GLU A 395 -6.15 -15.26 23.23
CA GLU A 395 -6.80 -14.11 23.87
C GLU A 395 -5.92 -12.85 23.82
N TRP A 396 -4.62 -12.99 24.10
CA TRP A 396 -3.67 -11.88 24.02
C TRP A 396 -3.48 -11.40 22.58
N MET A 397 -3.44 -12.32 21.63
CA MET A 397 -3.31 -11.99 20.22
C MET A 397 -4.56 -11.27 19.70
N SER A 398 -5.77 -11.77 20.03
CA SER A 398 -7.02 -11.10 19.69
C SER A 398 -7.08 -9.71 20.32
N LEU A 399 -6.64 -9.55 21.57
CA LEU A 399 -6.54 -8.24 22.21
C LEU A 399 -5.60 -7.30 21.42
N PHE A 400 -4.42 -7.76 21.01
CA PHE A 400 -3.47 -6.96 20.23
C PHE A 400 -4.02 -6.52 18.88
N TYR A 401 -4.76 -7.39 18.20
CA TYR A 401 -5.45 -7.04 16.96
C TYR A 401 -6.54 -5.98 17.20
N LEU A 402 -7.33 -6.18 18.25
CA LEU A 402 -8.48 -5.37 18.62
C LEU A 402 -8.10 -3.98 19.15
N LEU A 403 -6.94 -3.85 19.80
CA LEU A 403 -6.29 -2.57 20.11
C LEU A 403 -6.05 -1.72 18.86
N GLY A 404 -5.92 -2.38 17.71
CA GLY A 404 -5.83 -1.76 16.41
C GLY A 404 -4.46 -1.17 16.10
N LEU A 405 -4.29 -0.83 14.83
CA LEU A 405 -3.02 -0.34 14.28
C LEU A 405 -2.52 0.96 14.92
N GLY A 406 -3.42 1.78 15.46
CA GLY A 406 -3.09 3.06 16.10
C GLY A 406 -2.56 2.94 17.53
N PHE A 407 -2.66 1.76 18.16
CA PHE A 407 -2.21 1.59 19.54
C PHE A 407 -0.68 1.67 19.64
N ASP A 408 -0.20 2.37 20.66
CA ASP A 408 1.23 2.52 20.97
C ASP A 408 1.49 2.16 22.44
N TRP A 409 2.23 1.08 22.63
CA TRP A 409 2.66 0.56 23.95
C TRP A 409 3.62 1.51 24.69
N SER A 410 4.12 2.56 24.03
CA SER A 410 4.93 3.60 24.66
C SER A 410 4.17 4.42 25.71
N GLN A 411 2.83 4.36 25.73
CA GLN A 411 2.00 4.92 26.81
C GLN A 411 2.01 3.99 28.04
N LYS A 412 2.99 4.22 28.91
CA LYS A 412 3.46 3.33 30.00
C LYS A 412 2.52 2.99 31.17
N GLU A 413 1.20 3.20 31.12
CA GLU A 413 0.35 2.92 32.28
C GLU A 413 -0.75 1.88 32.03
N PHE A 414 -0.45 0.62 32.35
CA PHE A 414 -1.45 -0.39 32.67
C PHE A 414 -1.91 -0.23 34.12
N SER A 415 -2.71 0.82 34.39
CA SER A 415 -3.46 0.90 35.64
C SER A 415 -4.83 0.21 35.47
N GLU A 416 -5.41 -0.30 36.56
CA GLU A 416 -6.75 -0.92 36.54
C GLU A 416 -7.81 0.04 35.98
N LEU A 417 -7.67 1.34 36.25
CA LEU A 417 -8.50 2.41 35.68
C LEU A 417 -8.30 2.57 34.16
N ASN A 418 -7.07 2.47 33.67
CA ASN A 418 -6.79 2.54 32.23
C ASN A 418 -7.29 1.29 31.51
N ILE A 419 -7.24 0.11 32.15
CA ILE A 419 -7.78 -1.15 31.61
C ILE A 419 -9.32 -1.09 31.56
N ILE A 420 -9.99 -0.58 32.60
CA ILE A 420 -11.45 -0.42 32.59
C ILE A 420 -11.89 0.63 31.56
N GLY A 421 -11.25 1.81 31.54
CA GLY A 421 -11.53 2.84 30.53
C GLY A 421 -11.23 2.36 29.11
N PHE A 422 -10.24 1.48 28.94
CA PHE A 422 -9.94 0.80 27.68
C PHE A 422 -11.05 -0.19 27.27
N LEU A 423 -11.53 -1.02 28.19
CA LEU A 423 -12.63 -1.95 27.93
C LEU A 423 -13.94 -1.22 27.59
N GLU A 424 -14.20 -0.06 28.21
CA GLU A 424 -15.34 0.80 27.90
C GLU A 424 -15.25 1.41 26.49
N GLN A 425 -14.09 1.94 26.10
CA GLN A 425 -13.83 2.41 24.73
C GLN A 425 -13.96 1.29 23.69
N PHE A 426 -13.53 0.09 24.05
CA PHE A 426 -13.62 -1.09 23.18
C PHE A 426 -15.08 -1.51 22.90
N ILE A 427 -15.93 -1.43 23.92
CA ILE A 427 -17.38 -1.67 23.80
C ILE A 427 -18.04 -0.57 22.95
N GLU A 428 -17.68 0.71 23.13
CA GLU A 428 -18.20 1.81 22.31
C GLU A 428 -17.80 1.69 20.84
N ALA A 429 -16.55 1.30 20.54
CA ALA A 429 -16.07 1.11 19.17
C ALA A 429 -16.80 -0.04 18.45
N GLN A 430 -17.06 -1.16 19.13
CA GLN A 430 -17.88 -2.23 18.58
C GLN A 430 -19.34 -1.80 18.37
N LEU A 431 -19.94 -1.10 19.34
CA LEU A 431 -21.30 -0.56 19.24
C LEU A 431 -21.43 0.46 18.08
N HIS A 432 -20.43 1.30 17.84
CA HIS A 432 -20.40 2.19 16.69
C HIS A 432 -20.29 1.43 15.36
N SER A 433 -19.51 0.34 15.30
CA SER A 433 -19.46 -0.51 14.11
C SER A 433 -20.82 -1.17 13.82
N TYR A 434 -21.53 -1.59 14.87
CA TYR A 434 -22.89 -2.14 14.78
C TYR A 434 -23.93 -1.08 14.39
N ALA A 435 -23.83 0.14 14.91
CA ALA A 435 -24.74 1.24 14.60
C ALA A 435 -24.57 1.79 13.18
N LEU A 436 -23.38 1.65 12.58
CA LEU A 436 -23.11 2.03 11.18
C LEU A 436 -23.43 0.92 10.17
N SER A 437 -23.70 -0.30 10.65
CA SER A 437 -24.12 -1.45 9.83
C SER A 437 -25.64 -1.71 9.82
N CYS A 438 -26.43 -0.82 10.43
CA CYS A 438 -27.90 -0.87 10.47
C CYS A 438 -28.55 0.19 9.57
#